data_AF-A0A969T5K8-F1
#
_entry.id   AF-A0A969T5K8-F1
#
_cell.length_a   1.000
_cell.length_b   1.000
_cell.length_c   1.000
_cell.angle_alpha   90.00
_cell.angle_beta   90.00
_cell.angle_gamma   90.00
#
_symmetry.space_group_name_H-M   'P 1'
#
loop_
_entity.id
_entity.type
_entity.pdbx_description
1 polymer ?
#
loop_
_entity_poly.entity_id
_entity_poly.type
_entity_poly.pdbx_seq_one_letter_code
_entity_poly.pdbx_strand_id
1 'polypeptide(L)'
;MENIFKDGDVKLVLVFEDNFAKKLENTGTAGLQILADATDPNIANLLVSYTTAIVQNYTMDLNSEVNIPMRINMEPRMFYNPELQSVYMFVPGIMAMILMLISAFMTSITITREKESGTMEILLVSPLKPAQIIIGKVMPYVSCRF
;
A
#
# COMPACT_ATOMS: atom_id res chain seq x y z
N MET A 1 -7.21 -11.52 -23.68
CA MET A 1 -6.32 -11.16 -22.55
C MET A 1 -7.10 -10.76 -21.31
N GLU A 2 -8.15 -9.95 -21.43
CA GLU A 2 -8.86 -9.42 -20.24
C GLU A 2 -9.50 -10.49 -19.33
N ASN A 3 -9.97 -11.61 -19.89
CA ASN A 3 -10.53 -12.71 -19.08
C ASN A 3 -9.49 -13.45 -18.22
N ILE A 4 -8.21 -13.42 -18.61
CA ILE A 4 -7.14 -14.17 -17.92
C ILE A 4 -6.72 -13.46 -16.63
N PHE A 5 -6.81 -12.13 -16.61
CA PHE A 5 -6.58 -11.32 -15.42
C PHE A 5 -7.78 -11.33 -14.46
N LYS A 6 -9.01 -11.53 -14.97
CA LYS A 6 -10.25 -11.53 -14.17
C LYS A 6 -10.39 -12.72 -13.21
N ASP A 7 -9.81 -13.87 -13.55
CA ASP A 7 -9.84 -15.05 -12.69
C ASP A 7 -8.86 -14.97 -11.50
N GLY A 8 -7.99 -13.96 -11.43
CA GLY A 8 -7.06 -13.73 -10.32
C GLY A 8 -5.86 -14.68 -10.24
N ASP A 9 -5.82 -15.70 -11.10
CA ASP A 9 -4.74 -16.71 -11.13
C ASP A 9 -3.46 -16.20 -11.81
N VAL A 10 -3.55 -15.19 -12.68
CA VAL A 10 -2.41 -14.66 -13.45
C VAL A 10 -2.09 -13.23 -13.05
N LYS A 11 -0.92 -13.04 -12.42
CA LYS A 11 -0.45 -11.72 -11.94
C LYS A 11 0.49 -11.00 -12.92
N LEU A 12 1.12 -11.75 -13.83
CA LEU A 12 2.10 -11.24 -14.79
C LEU A 12 1.99 -12.02 -16.09
N VAL A 13 1.99 -11.32 -17.22
CA VAL A 13 2.02 -11.88 -18.57
C VAL A 13 3.20 -11.29 -19.32
N LEU A 14 3.99 -12.17 -19.96
CA LEU A 14 5.10 -11.79 -20.82
C LEU A 14 4.67 -11.94 -22.28
N VAL A 15 4.83 -10.89 -23.06
CA VAL A 15 4.49 -10.86 -24.48
C VAL A 15 5.77 -10.64 -25.28
N PHE A 16 6.17 -11.67 -26.03
CA PHE A 16 7.32 -11.64 -26.92
C PHE A 16 6.91 -11.06 -28.27
N GLU A 17 7.77 -10.23 -28.86
CA GLU A 17 7.56 -9.75 -30.24
C GLU A 17 7.62 -10.89 -31.27
N ASP A 18 6.96 -10.68 -32.41
CA ASP A 18 7.06 -11.60 -33.56
C ASP A 18 8.51 -11.79 -34.00
N ASN A 19 8.88 -13.06 -34.20
CA ASN A 19 10.22 -13.50 -34.56
C ASN A 19 11.33 -13.12 -33.55
N PHE A 20 11.01 -13.09 -32.25
CA PHE A 20 11.92 -12.76 -31.15
C PHE A 20 13.32 -13.39 -31.30
N ALA A 21 13.41 -14.73 -31.40
CA ALA A 21 14.69 -15.44 -31.49
C ALA A 21 15.50 -15.01 -32.72
N LYS A 22 14.84 -14.89 -33.88
CA LYS A 22 15.49 -14.54 -35.14
C LYS A 22 15.98 -13.09 -35.15
N LYS A 23 15.27 -12.15 -34.51
CA LYS A 23 15.72 -10.76 -34.34
C LYS A 23 16.86 -10.65 -33.33
N LEU A 24 16.80 -11.43 -32.25
CA LEU A 24 17.85 -11.45 -31.24
C LEU A 24 19.18 -11.94 -31.84
N GLU A 25 19.15 -12.98 -32.68
CA GLU A 25 20.35 -13.49 -33.37
C GLU A 25 20.85 -12.59 -34.52
N ASN A 26 19.94 -12.03 -35.35
CA ASN A 26 20.35 -11.30 -36.56
C ASN A 26 20.60 -9.81 -36.35
N THR A 27 19.81 -9.14 -35.49
CA THR A 27 19.89 -7.69 -35.26
C THR A 27 20.38 -7.34 -33.85
N GLY A 28 20.57 -8.32 -32.97
CA GLY A 28 21.00 -8.10 -31.59
C GLY A 28 19.97 -7.33 -30.75
N THR A 29 18.74 -7.17 -31.24
CA THR A 29 17.70 -6.37 -30.59
C THR A 29 16.35 -7.08 -30.66
N ALA A 30 15.67 -7.21 -29.53
CA ALA A 30 14.34 -7.80 -29.45
C ALA A 30 13.49 -7.10 -28.38
N GLY A 31 12.20 -6.87 -28.67
CA GLY A 31 11.27 -6.31 -27.69
C GLY A 31 10.59 -7.38 -26.83
N LEU A 32 10.44 -7.06 -25.55
CA LEU A 32 9.67 -7.85 -24.58
C LEU A 32 8.70 -6.91 -23.85
N GLN A 33 7.40 -7.20 -23.93
CA GLN A 33 6.39 -6.45 -23.19
C GLN A 33 6.00 -7.22 -21.94
N ILE A 34 5.95 -6.51 -20.82
CA ILE A 34 5.58 -7.06 -19.51
C ILE A 34 4.24 -6.45 -19.12
N LEU A 35 3.21 -7.28 -18.99
CA LEU A 35 1.88 -6.88 -18.56
C LEU A 35 1.65 -7.38 -17.14
N ALA A 36 1.55 -6.46 -16.17
CA ALA A 36 1.31 -6.79 -14.78
C ALA A 36 -0.12 -6.42 -14.36
N ASP A 37 -0.76 -7.28 -13.57
CA ASP A 37 -1.95 -6.92 -12.83
C ASP A 37 -1.58 -5.96 -11.71
N ALA A 38 -2.14 -4.75 -11.75
CA ALA A 38 -1.84 -3.67 -10.81
C ALA A 38 -2.96 -3.47 -9.76
N THR A 39 -3.79 -4.49 -9.54
CA THR A 39 -4.77 -4.53 -8.44
C THR A 39 -4.09 -4.35 -7.07
N ASP A 40 -2.92 -4.97 -6.87
CA ASP A 40 -2.00 -4.65 -5.77
C ASP A 40 -0.73 -4.01 -6.36
N PRO A 41 -0.55 -2.68 -6.23
CA PRO A 41 0.59 -1.99 -6.82
C PRO A 41 1.94 -2.43 -6.22
N ASN A 42 1.97 -2.92 -4.97
CA ASN A 42 3.22 -3.39 -4.36
C ASN A 42 3.66 -4.72 -4.99
N ILE A 43 2.74 -5.67 -5.11
CA ILE A 43 3.01 -6.97 -5.73
C ILE A 43 3.34 -6.80 -7.22
N ALA A 44 2.63 -5.93 -7.94
CA ALA A 44 2.88 -5.65 -9.35
C ALA A 44 4.30 -5.10 -9.58
N ASN A 45 4.73 -4.11 -8.78
CA ASN A 45 6.07 -3.54 -8.89
C ASN A 45 7.16 -4.56 -8.56
N LEU A 46 6.93 -5.38 -7.53
CA LEU A 46 7.85 -6.43 -7.14
C LEU A 46 8.04 -7.45 -8.29
N LEU A 47 6.94 -7.93 -8.89
CA LEU A 47 7.00 -8.87 -10.00
C LEU A 47 7.67 -8.28 -11.26
N VAL A 48 7.37 -7.03 -11.61
CA VAL A 48 8.03 -6.34 -12.73
C VAL A 48 9.53 -6.19 -12.47
N SER A 49 9.92 -5.81 -11.25
CA SER A 49 11.33 -5.66 -10.87
C SER A 49 12.10 -6.99 -10.95
N TYR A 50 11.55 -8.07 -10.40
CA TYR A 50 12.16 -9.40 -10.49
C TYR A 50 12.28 -9.88 -11.93
N THR A 51 11.23 -9.72 -12.73
CA THR A 51 11.23 -10.10 -14.14
C THR A 51 12.31 -9.33 -14.91
N THR A 52 12.39 -8.02 -14.68
CA THR A 52 13.41 -7.17 -15.32
C THR A 52 14.82 -7.62 -14.93
N ALA A 53 15.05 -7.94 -13.64
CA ALA A 53 16.35 -8.43 -13.18
C ALA A 53 16.73 -9.77 -13.81
N ILE A 54 15.77 -10.71 -13.94
CA ILE A 54 15.99 -12.01 -14.57
C ILE A 54 16.37 -11.83 -16.05
N VAL A 55 15.63 -11.00 -16.79
CA VAL A 55 15.90 -10.75 -18.21
C VAL A 55 17.23 -10.03 -18.41
N GLN A 56 17.60 -9.10 -17.52
CA GLN A 56 18.91 -8.45 -17.55
C GLN A 56 20.05 -9.44 -17.30
N ASN A 57 19.89 -10.33 -16.30
CA ASN A 57 20.89 -11.35 -16.01
C ASN A 57 21.06 -12.32 -17.19
N TYR A 58 19.96 -12.76 -17.80
CA TYR A 58 19.97 -13.59 -19.01
C TYR A 58 20.66 -12.89 -20.20
N THR A 59 20.41 -11.58 -20.37
CA THR A 59 21.08 -10.79 -21.42
C THR A 59 22.58 -10.65 -21.16
N MET A 60 23.00 -10.59 -19.90
CA MET A 60 24.41 -10.51 -19.52
C MET A 60 25.16 -11.81 -19.78
N ASP A 61 24.54 -12.95 -19.48
CA ASP A 61 25.09 -14.28 -19.77
C ASP A 61 25.24 -14.50 -21.29
N LEU A 62 24.20 -14.16 -22.07
CA LEU A 62 24.24 -14.22 -23.53
C LEU A 62 25.34 -13.35 -24.15
N ASN A 63 25.54 -12.15 -23.62
CA ASN A 63 26.62 -11.25 -24.07
C ASN A 63 28.02 -11.73 -23.65
N SER A 64 28.12 -12.61 -22.65
CA SER A 64 29.39 -13.18 -22.23
C SER A 64 29.82 -14.34 -23.15
N GLU A 65 28.86 -15.04 -23.77
CA GLU A 65 29.11 -16.13 -24.73
C GLU A 65 29.22 -15.64 -26.19
N VAL A 66 28.57 -14.52 -26.54
CA VAL A 66 28.48 -14.03 -27.92
C VAL A 66 29.01 -12.60 -28.01
N ASN A 67 29.99 -12.35 -28.89
CA ASN A 67 30.70 -11.07 -29.07
C ASN A 67 29.85 -9.96 -29.77
N ILE A 68 28.53 -10.11 -29.79
CA ILE A 68 27.59 -9.17 -30.37
C ILE A 68 26.74 -8.62 -29.21
N PRO A 69 26.70 -7.29 -28.99
CA PRO A 69 25.94 -6.71 -27.88
C PRO A 69 24.43 -6.87 -28.11
N MET A 70 23.86 -7.96 -27.60
CA MET A 70 22.43 -8.23 -27.57
C MET A 70 21.74 -7.35 -26.53
N ARG A 71 20.62 -6.74 -26.90
CA ARG A 71 19.80 -5.87 -26.06
C ARG A 71 18.33 -6.28 -26.14
N ILE A 72 17.76 -6.64 -24.99
CA ILE A 72 16.32 -6.88 -24.87
C ILE A 72 15.68 -5.59 -24.36
N ASN A 73 14.87 -4.94 -25.19
CA ASN A 73 14.15 -3.73 -24.83
C ASN A 73 12.86 -4.12 -24.12
N MET A 74 12.74 -3.79 -22.83
CA MET A 74 11.59 -4.12 -22.01
C MET A 74 10.65 -2.92 -21.87
N GLU A 75 9.37 -3.10 -22.20
CA GLU A 75 8.32 -2.09 -21.97
C GLU A 75 7.29 -2.63 -20.97
N PRO A 76 7.39 -2.28 -19.68
CA PRO A 76 6.40 -2.66 -18.69
C PRO A 76 5.13 -1.80 -18.83
N ARG A 77 3.96 -2.46 -18.80
CA ARG A 77 2.64 -1.81 -18.81
C ARG A 77 1.75 -2.38 -17.71
N MET A 78 1.09 -1.47 -16.99
CA MET A 78 0.15 -1.79 -15.91
C MET A 78 -1.29 -1.63 -16.39
N PHE A 79 -2.11 -2.67 -16.21
CA PHE A 79 -3.45 -2.70 -16.79
C PHE A 79 -4.51 -2.00 -15.91
N TYR A 80 -4.43 -2.16 -14.59
CA TYR A 80 -5.48 -1.68 -13.65
C TYR A 80 -5.14 -0.40 -12.87
N ASN A 81 -3.85 -0.06 -12.70
CA ASN A 81 -3.42 1.15 -11.99
C ASN A 81 -2.23 1.80 -12.71
N PRO A 82 -2.45 2.45 -13.87
CA PRO A 82 -1.40 3.02 -14.70
C PRO A 82 -0.65 4.19 -14.02
N GLU A 83 -1.28 4.88 -13.07
CA GLU A 83 -0.67 5.98 -12.31
C GLU A 83 -0.09 5.53 -10.97
N LEU A 84 -0.17 4.24 -10.63
CA LEU A 84 0.29 3.69 -9.35
C LEU A 84 -0.20 4.51 -8.14
N GLN A 85 -1.44 4.99 -8.18
CA GLN A 85 -1.96 5.81 -7.09
C GLN A 85 -2.18 4.94 -5.84
N SER A 86 -1.18 4.90 -4.97
CA SER A 86 -1.28 4.24 -3.66
C SER A 86 -2.20 4.98 -2.68
N VAL A 87 -2.81 6.09 -3.13
CA VAL A 87 -3.78 6.92 -2.39
C VAL A 87 -4.89 6.04 -1.81
N TYR A 88 -5.46 5.11 -2.58
CA TYR A 88 -6.57 4.28 -2.10
C TYR A 88 -6.19 3.25 -1.02
N MET A 89 -4.90 2.91 -0.90
CA MET A 89 -4.39 1.98 0.11
C MET A 89 -3.92 2.71 1.37
N PHE A 90 -3.26 3.86 1.23
CA PHE A 90 -2.72 4.61 2.36
C PHE A 90 -3.75 5.54 3.02
N VAL A 91 -4.70 6.10 2.26
CA VAL A 91 -5.66 7.08 2.79
C VAL A 91 -6.47 6.51 3.96
N PRO A 92 -7.08 5.31 3.89
CA PRO A 92 -7.82 4.76 5.03
C PRO A 92 -6.96 4.54 6.28
N GLY A 93 -5.72 4.05 6.10
CA GLY A 93 -4.79 3.81 7.21
C GLY A 93 -4.36 5.09 7.91
N ILE A 94 -4.03 6.12 7.13
CA ILE A 94 -3.66 7.43 7.67
C ILE A 94 -4.84 8.09 8.36
N MET A 95 -6.06 7.98 7.81
CA MET A 95 -7.27 8.50 8.47
C MET A 95 -7.51 7.83 9.83
N ALA A 96 -7.37 6.51 9.92
CA ALA A 96 -7.49 5.79 11.18
C ALA A 96 -6.42 6.22 12.20
N MET A 97 -5.18 6.41 11.74
CA MET A 97 -4.08 6.87 12.60
C MET A 97 -4.32 8.30 13.13
N ILE A 98 -4.79 9.21 12.28
CA ILE A 98 -5.13 10.58 12.68
C ILE A 98 -6.24 10.57 13.73
N LEU A 99 -7.31 9.81 13.52
CA LEU A 99 -8.41 9.70 14.48
C LEU A 99 -7.94 9.15 15.83
N MET A 100 -7.08 8.13 15.82
CA MET A 100 -6.48 7.58 17.04
C MET A 100 -5.67 8.64 17.80
N LEU A 101 -4.80 9.39 17.10
CA LEU A 101 -3.98 10.43 17.71
C LEU A 101 -4.84 11.56 18.31
N ILE A 102 -5.86 12.01 17.58
CA ILE A 102 -6.79 13.05 18.07
C ILE A 102 -7.50 12.57 19.35
N SER A 103 -7.96 11.31 19.39
CA SER A 103 -8.62 10.74 20.58
C SER A 103 -7.68 10.65 21.80
N ALA A 104 -6.42 10.26 21.57
CA ALA A 104 -5.39 10.21 22.61
C ALA A 104 -5.06 11.60 23.15
N PHE A 105 -4.93 12.60 22.27
CA PHE A 105 -4.67 13.98 22.68
C PHE A 105 -5.84 14.59 23.43
N MET A 106 -7.08 14.38 22.97
CA MET A 106 -8.29 14.79 23.70
C MET A 106 -8.29 14.24 25.13
N THR A 107 -8.02 12.94 25.28
CA THR A 107 -7.97 12.27 26.59
C THR A 107 -6.88 12.85 27.48
N SER A 108 -5.68 13.06 26.94
CA SER A 108 -4.55 13.65 27.67
C SER A 108 -4.85 15.07 28.15
N ILE A 109 -5.41 15.92 27.28
CA ILE A 109 -5.77 17.32 27.60
C ILE A 109 -6.86 17.38 28.66
N THR A 110 -7.88 16.51 28.59
CA THR A 110 -8.93 16.45 29.62
C THR A 110 -8.34 16.07 30.98
N ILE A 111 -7.47 15.06 31.03
CA ILE A 111 -6.85 14.61 32.28
C ILE A 111 -5.95 15.70 32.88
N THR A 112 -5.13 16.37 32.06
CA THR A 112 -4.25 17.44 32.56
C THR A 112 -5.04 18.66 33.02
N ARG A 113 -6.10 19.06 32.32
CA ARG A 113 -6.99 20.15 32.76
C ARG A 113 -7.70 19.84 34.08
N GLU A 114 -8.18 18.61 34.28
CA GLU A 114 -8.78 18.18 35.55
C GLU A 114 -7.77 18.20 36.71
N LYS A 115 -6.49 17.92 36.41
CA LYS A 115 -5.38 17.96 37.37
C LYS A 115 -4.96 19.39 37.73
N GLU A 116 -4.85 20.29 36.76
CA GLU A 116 -4.48 21.70 36.98
C GLU A 116 -5.62 22.53 37.59
N SER A 117 -6.87 22.22 37.25
CA SER A 117 -8.04 22.94 37.79
C SER A 117 -8.37 22.55 39.24
N GLY A 118 -7.56 21.71 39.89
CA GLY A 118 -7.77 21.26 41.27
C GLY A 118 -9.04 20.42 41.49
N THR A 119 -9.76 20.07 40.42
CA THR A 119 -11.03 19.35 40.51
C THR A 119 -10.81 17.91 40.97
N MET A 120 -9.65 17.32 40.65
CA MET A 120 -9.23 16.01 41.14
C MET A 120 -9.11 16.00 42.69
N GLU A 121 -8.61 17.08 43.28
CA GLU A 121 -8.47 17.22 44.73
C GLU A 121 -9.83 17.48 45.39
N ILE A 122 -10.68 18.31 44.78
CA ILE A 122 -12.05 18.55 45.24
C ILE A 122 -12.90 17.26 45.21
N LEU A 123 -12.71 16.39 44.21
CA LEU A 123 -13.39 15.09 44.13
C LEU A 123 -12.91 14.10 45.21
N LEU A 124 -11.63 14.14 45.60
CA LEU A 124 -11.07 13.28 46.65
C LEU A 124 -11.50 13.69 48.07
N VAL A 125 -11.80 14.97 48.28
CA VAL A 125 -12.25 15.53 49.58
C VAL A 125 -13.78 15.63 49.66
N SER A 126 -14.48 15.45 48.54
CA SER A 126 -15.94 15.43 48.44
C SER A 126 -16.52 14.12 49.02
N PRO A 127 -17.62 14.15 49.80
CA PRO A 127 -18.28 12.95 50.32
C PRO A 127 -19.15 12.26 49.24
N LEU A 128 -18.72 12.26 47.98
CA LEU A 128 -19.42 11.65 46.85
C LEU A 128 -18.77 10.32 46.48
N LYS A 129 -19.60 9.28 46.31
CA LYS A 129 -19.10 7.96 45.90
C LYS A 129 -18.64 8.03 44.42
N PRO A 130 -17.49 7.45 44.05
CA PRO A 130 -17.00 7.44 42.66
C PRO A 130 -18.04 6.97 41.63
N ALA A 131 -18.89 6.02 42.02
CA ALA A 131 -20.00 5.52 41.19
C ALA A 131 -21.03 6.62 40.81
N GLN A 132 -21.33 7.56 41.71
CA GLN A 132 -22.27 8.65 41.42
C GLN A 132 -21.70 9.66 40.41
N ILE A 133 -20.39 9.91 40.47
CA ILE A 133 -19.70 10.81 39.54
C ILE A 133 -19.70 10.20 38.13
N ILE A 134 -19.41 8.90 38.01
CA ILE A 134 -19.43 8.19 36.73
C ILE A 134 -20.86 8.21 36.16
N ILE A 135 -21.88 7.88 36.96
CA ILE A 135 -23.28 7.89 36.51
C ILE A 135 -23.68 9.30 36.05
N GLY A 136 -23.35 10.36 36.81
CA GLY A 136 -23.64 11.74 36.41
C GLY A 136 -22.92 12.20 35.15
N LYS A 137 -21.71 11.72 34.88
CA LYS A 137 -20.94 12.04 33.68
C LYS A 137 -21.40 11.24 32.46
N VAL A 138 -21.94 10.05 32.66
CA VAL A 138 -22.42 9.13 31.60
C VAL A 138 -23.88 9.40 31.21
N MET A 139 -24.73 9.82 32.15
CA MET A 139 -26.15 10.10 31.92
C MET A 139 -26.42 11.03 30.70
N PRO A 140 -25.69 12.15 30.52
CA PRO A 140 -25.89 13.06 29.39
C PRO A 140 -25.64 12.40 28.03
N TYR A 141 -24.67 11.47 27.97
CA TYR A 141 -24.36 10.73 26.73
C TYR A 141 -25.43 9.71 26.39
N VAL A 142 -26.09 9.12 27.39
CA VAL A 142 -27.18 8.15 27.19
C VAL A 142 -28.49 8.85 26.87
N SER A 143 -28.79 10.00 27.49
CA SER A 143 -30.01 10.76 27.20
C SER A 143 -30.00 11.39 25.80
N CYS A 144 -28.83 11.75 25.29
CA CYS A 144 -28.68 12.31 23.93
C CYS A 144 -28.68 11.23 22.83
N ARG A 145 -28.74 9.94 23.21
CA ARG A 145 -28.78 8.79 22.28
C ARG A 145 -30.20 8.44 21.82
N PHE A 146 -31.24 9.12 22.32
CA PHE A 146 -32.64 8.99 21.91
C PHE A 146 -33.11 10.16 21.04
#